data_AF-A0A3D2V268-F1
#
_entry.id   AF-A0A3D2V268-F1
#
_cell.length_a   1.000
_cell.length_b   1.000
_cell.length_c   1.000
_cell.angle_alpha   90.00
_cell.angle_beta   90.00
_cell.angle_gamma   90.00
#
_symmetry.space_group_name_H-M   'P 1'
#
loop_
_entity.id
_entity.type
_entity.pdbx_description
1 polymer ?
#
loop_
_entity_poly.entity_id
_entity_poly.type
_entity_poly.pdbx_seq_one_letter_code
_entity_poly.pdbx_strand_id
1 'polypeptide(L)'
;MNKECQNSMGQDVNIIQFVNSDGQQRVGIVNGNEAADLTAVVPEISGTVQLALSAIREGCSLADKAAQLAQGAPCVDYAALWNANFGAESGYLLPPLTGPSNHQTFITGTGLTHTGSMESRDKMHSDEAETVDEMPKTDSARMFDMGLQGGKPD
;
A
#
# COMPACT_ATOMS: atom_id res chain seq x y z
N MET A 1 -31.36 3.44 7.03
CA MET A 1 -31.45 1.96 7.05
C MET A 1 -30.18 1.47 6.40
N ASN A 2 -29.16 1.16 7.20
CA ASN A 2 -27.82 0.86 6.67
C ASN A 2 -27.83 -0.56 6.10
N LYS A 3 -27.45 -0.71 4.83
CA LYS A 3 -27.32 -2.02 4.19
C LYS A 3 -26.08 -2.71 4.77
N GLU A 4 -26.24 -3.97 5.17
CA GLU A 4 -25.14 -4.84 5.60
C GLU A 4 -24.37 -5.37 4.39
N CYS A 5 -23.05 -5.35 4.45
CA CYS A 5 -22.19 -5.80 3.36
C CYS A 5 -22.03 -7.33 3.38
N GLN A 6 -22.52 -8.02 2.35
CA GLN A 6 -22.36 -9.47 2.20
C GLN A 6 -20.95 -9.81 1.69
N ASN A 7 -20.13 -10.49 2.51
CA ASN A 7 -18.77 -10.86 2.13
C ASN A 7 -18.70 -12.28 1.54
N SER A 8 -17.95 -12.49 0.45
CA SER A 8 -17.64 -13.84 -0.06
C SER A 8 -16.35 -14.35 0.61
N MET A 9 -16.44 -15.40 1.43
CA MET A 9 -15.27 -16.00 2.09
C MET A 9 -14.39 -16.75 1.09
N GLY A 10 -13.12 -16.34 0.97
CA GLY A 10 -12.06 -17.17 0.39
C GLY A 10 -11.12 -16.54 -0.65
N GLN A 11 -11.04 -15.21 -0.78
CA GLN A 11 -10.28 -14.55 -1.85
C GLN A 11 -9.59 -13.27 -1.35
N ASP A 12 -8.58 -12.81 -2.11
CA ASP A 12 -7.79 -11.60 -1.87
C ASP A 12 -8.60 -10.44 -1.28
N VAL A 13 -8.14 -9.91 -0.14
CA VAL A 13 -8.81 -8.79 0.54
C VAL A 13 -8.22 -7.47 0.08
N ASN A 14 -9.04 -6.65 -0.58
CA ASN A 14 -8.67 -5.29 -1.00
C ASN A 14 -8.99 -4.29 0.11
N ILE A 15 -7.97 -3.94 0.89
CA ILE A 15 -8.08 -2.97 1.99
C ILE A 15 -7.92 -1.56 1.44
N ILE A 16 -8.82 -0.67 1.82
CA ILE A 16 -8.78 0.75 1.48
C ILE A 16 -8.79 1.59 2.75
N GLN A 17 -8.21 2.78 2.64
CA GLN A 17 -8.43 3.85 3.61
C GLN A 17 -9.15 4.99 2.90
N PHE A 18 -10.05 5.67 3.61
CA PHE A 18 -10.83 6.75 3.03
C PHE A 18 -11.20 7.78 4.09
N VAL A 19 -11.54 8.98 3.63
CA VAL A 19 -12.22 9.99 4.45
C VAL A 19 -13.70 9.91 4.13
N ASN A 20 -14.55 9.81 5.15
CA ASN A 20 -16.01 9.83 4.97
C ASN A 20 -16.53 11.28 4.86
N SER A 21 -17.84 11.44 4.63
CA SER A 21 -18.48 12.76 4.56
C SER A 21 -18.35 13.60 5.83
N ASP A 22 -18.08 12.98 6.97
CA ASP A 22 -17.86 13.68 8.25
C ASP A 22 -16.40 14.14 8.42
N GLY A 23 -15.54 13.93 7.41
CA GLY A 23 -14.12 14.29 7.45
C GLY A 23 -13.26 13.33 8.28
N GLN A 24 -13.78 12.17 8.68
CA GLN A 24 -13.06 11.19 9.50
C GLN A 24 -12.33 10.16 8.63
N GLN A 25 -11.08 9.86 9.00
CA GLN A 25 -10.34 8.74 8.42
C GLN A 25 -10.96 7.40 8.85
N ARG A 26 -11.13 6.50 7.89
CA ARG A 26 -11.68 5.16 8.06
C ARG A 26 -10.90 4.13 7.27
N VAL A 27 -11.04 2.87 7.64
CA VAL A 27 -10.52 1.71 6.90
C VAL A 27 -11.68 0.77 6.52
N GLY A 28 -11.62 0.25 5.31
CA GLY A 28 -12.65 -0.61 4.74
C GLY A 28 -12.08 -1.74 3.90
N ILE A 29 -12.94 -2.69 3.55
CA ILE A 29 -12.64 -3.69 2.51
C ILE A 29 -13.59 -3.54 1.33
N VAL A 30 -13.05 -3.60 0.11
CA VAL A 30 -13.82 -3.45 -1.13
C VAL A 30 -14.54 -4.74 -1.47
N ASN A 31 -15.80 -4.62 -1.86
CA ASN A 31 -16.65 -5.67 -2.43
C ASN A 31 -17.42 -5.13 -3.64
N GLY A 32 -16.86 -5.31 -4.84
CA GLY A 32 -17.41 -4.74 -6.06
C GLY A 32 -17.42 -3.21 -6.04
N ASN A 33 -18.60 -2.61 -6.15
CA ASN A 33 -18.79 -1.15 -6.12
C ASN A 33 -19.05 -0.59 -4.72
N GLU A 34 -19.05 -1.44 -3.70
CA GLU A 34 -19.22 -1.05 -2.30
C GLU A 34 -17.96 -1.37 -1.51
N ALA A 35 -17.81 -0.77 -0.34
CA ALA A 35 -16.82 -1.17 0.65
C ALA A 35 -17.47 -1.27 2.03
N ALA A 36 -17.08 -2.29 2.80
CA ALA A 36 -17.50 -2.43 4.19
C ALA A 36 -16.66 -1.51 5.08
N ASP A 37 -17.29 -0.57 5.79
CA ASP A 37 -16.62 0.35 6.71
C ASP A 37 -16.32 -0.33 8.06
N LEU A 38 -15.09 -0.83 8.21
CA LEU A 38 -14.67 -1.57 9.40
C LEU A 38 -14.56 -0.64 10.62
N THR A 39 -14.22 0.63 10.41
CA THR A 39 -14.11 1.64 11.47
C THR A 39 -15.45 1.92 12.13
N ALA A 40 -16.56 1.77 11.40
CA ALA A 40 -17.90 1.87 12.00
C ALA A 40 -18.20 0.76 13.01
N VAL A 41 -17.53 -0.40 12.92
CA VAL A 41 -17.68 -1.52 13.86
C VAL A 41 -16.75 -1.36 15.06
N VAL A 42 -15.50 -0.98 14.81
CA VAL A 42 -14.47 -0.75 15.84
C VAL A 42 -13.79 0.60 15.58
N PRO A 43 -14.23 1.69 16.23
CA PRO A 43 -13.73 3.05 15.97
C PRO A 43 -12.22 3.23 16.18
N GLU A 44 -11.59 2.41 17.03
CA GLU A 44 -10.15 2.41 17.27
C GLU A 44 -9.35 1.91 16.05
N ILE A 45 -9.99 1.20 15.13
CA ILE A 45 -9.41 0.72 13.88
C ILE A 45 -9.82 1.69 12.77
N SER A 46 -9.12 2.82 12.69
CA SER A 46 -9.35 3.89 11.70
C SER A 46 -8.37 3.87 10.52
N GLY A 47 -7.49 2.86 10.46
CA GLY A 47 -6.45 2.74 9.45
C GLY A 47 -5.90 1.32 9.35
N THR A 48 -5.17 1.06 8.26
CA THR A 48 -4.57 -0.24 7.94
C THR A 48 -3.55 -0.68 9.00
N VAL A 49 -2.80 0.26 9.57
CA VAL A 49 -1.84 -0.04 10.65
C VAL A 49 -2.56 -0.57 11.89
N GLN A 50 -3.63 0.10 12.32
CA GLN A 50 -4.41 -0.31 13.49
C GLN A 50 -5.09 -1.67 13.25
N LEU A 51 -5.57 -1.90 12.03
CA LEU A 51 -6.15 -3.18 11.63
C LEU A 51 -5.10 -4.32 11.73
N ALA A 52 -3.90 -4.10 11.18
CA ALA A 52 -2.81 -5.06 11.25
C ALA A 52 -2.34 -5.32 12.70
N LEU A 53 -2.20 -4.27 13.51
CA LEU A 53 -1.85 -4.41 14.93
C LEU A 53 -2.95 -5.12 15.73
N SER A 54 -4.22 -5.00 15.36
CA SER A 54 -5.30 -5.79 15.96
C SER A 54 -5.18 -7.27 15.60
N ALA A 55 -4.96 -7.58 14.32
CA ALA A 55 -4.79 -8.95 13.84
C ALA A 55 -3.60 -9.66 14.54
N ILE A 56 -2.46 -8.95 14.67
CA ILE A 56 -1.28 -9.45 15.39
C ILE A 56 -1.60 -9.73 16.87
N ARG A 57 -2.27 -8.80 17.56
CA ARG A 57 -2.65 -8.97 18.97
C ARG A 57 -3.58 -10.16 19.19
N GLU A 58 -4.42 -10.46 18.22
CA GLU A 58 -5.39 -11.56 18.26
C GLU A 58 -4.86 -12.87 17.68
N GLY A 59 -3.66 -12.87 17.09
CA GLY A 59 -3.04 -14.07 16.52
C GLY A 59 -3.75 -14.59 15.27
N CYS A 60 -4.43 -13.73 14.50
CA CYS A 60 -5.11 -14.09 13.26
C CYS A 60 -4.50 -13.38 12.05
N SER A 61 -4.87 -13.80 10.83
CA SER A 61 -4.40 -13.13 9.62
C SER A 61 -5.08 -11.77 9.44
N LEU A 62 -4.44 -10.86 8.71
CA LEU A 62 -5.03 -9.57 8.36
C LEU A 62 -6.35 -9.73 7.60
N ALA A 63 -6.41 -10.70 6.69
CA ALA A 63 -7.61 -11.02 5.91
C ALA A 63 -8.75 -11.52 6.81
N ASP A 64 -8.46 -12.43 7.75
CA ASP A 64 -9.46 -12.94 8.71
C ASP A 64 -9.99 -11.82 9.60
N LYS A 65 -9.09 -10.95 10.10
CA LYS A 65 -9.51 -9.83 10.94
C LYS A 65 -10.43 -8.87 10.18
N ALA A 66 -10.07 -8.53 8.94
CA ALA A 66 -10.88 -7.66 8.10
C ALA A 66 -12.25 -8.30 7.77
N ALA A 67 -12.26 -9.59 7.43
CA ALA A 67 -13.49 -10.33 7.15
C ALA A 67 -14.39 -10.48 8.38
N GLN A 68 -13.83 -10.63 9.58
CA GLN A 68 -14.58 -10.65 10.84
C GLN A 68 -15.29 -9.32 11.06
N LEU A 69 -14.57 -8.20 10.93
CA LEU A 69 -15.14 -6.86 11.12
C LEU A 69 -16.19 -6.53 10.05
N ALA A 70 -16.04 -7.04 8.83
CA ALA A 70 -16.97 -6.77 7.74
C ALA A 70 -18.38 -7.34 7.97
N GLN A 71 -18.55 -8.40 8.77
CA GLN A 71 -19.85 -9.06 8.98
C GLN A 71 -20.90 -8.16 9.66
N GLY A 72 -20.48 -7.11 10.36
CA GLY A 72 -21.38 -6.12 10.98
C GLY A 72 -21.18 -4.70 10.44
N ALA A 73 -20.39 -4.54 9.39
CA ALA A 73 -20.01 -3.24 8.87
C ALA A 73 -21.07 -2.69 7.89
N PRO A 74 -21.41 -1.39 8.00
CA PRO A 74 -22.22 -0.74 6.98
C PRO A 74 -21.42 -0.61 5.68
N CYS A 75 -22.12 -0.67 4.54
CA CYS A 75 -21.50 -0.40 3.25
C CYS A 75 -21.39 1.11 2.97
N VAL A 76 -20.30 1.48 2.29
CA VAL A 76 -20.10 2.79 1.65
C VAL A 76 -19.96 2.59 0.13
N ASP A 77 -20.29 3.63 -0.65
CA ASP A 77 -20.15 3.62 -2.11
C ASP A 77 -18.67 3.77 -2.50
N TYR A 78 -18.03 2.64 -2.83
CA TYR A 78 -16.63 2.62 -3.23
C TYR A 78 -16.43 3.26 -4.60
N ALA A 79 -17.38 3.08 -5.53
CA ALA A 79 -17.30 3.71 -6.85
C ALA A 79 -17.32 5.24 -6.73
N ALA A 80 -18.13 5.81 -5.83
CA ALA A 80 -18.11 7.24 -5.55
C ALA A 80 -16.76 7.68 -4.97
N LEU A 81 -16.22 6.96 -3.97
CA LEU A 81 -14.91 7.27 -3.37
C LEU A 81 -13.76 7.21 -4.40
N TRP A 82 -13.79 6.21 -5.29
CA TRP A 82 -12.77 6.02 -6.34
C TRP A 82 -12.75 7.16 -7.35
N ASN A 83 -13.92 7.69 -7.71
CA ASN A 83 -14.04 8.79 -8.68
C ASN A 83 -13.94 10.18 -8.04
N ALA A 84 -13.92 10.27 -6.70
CA ALA A 84 -13.83 11.53 -5.99
C ALA A 84 -12.41 12.12 -6.04
N ASN A 85 -12.33 13.45 -6.16
CA ASN A 85 -11.08 14.17 -5.99
C ASN A 85 -10.70 14.24 -4.50
N PHE A 86 -9.39 14.34 -4.23
CA PHE A 86 -8.89 14.60 -2.89
C PHE A 86 -9.54 15.86 -2.29
N GLY A 87 -10.05 15.74 -1.06
CA GLY A 87 -10.72 16.84 -0.36
C GLY A 87 -12.21 17.03 -0.67
N ALA A 88 -12.83 16.13 -1.45
CA ALA A 88 -14.27 16.18 -1.70
C ALA A 88 -15.08 16.00 -0.41
N GLU A 89 -16.12 16.83 -0.22
CA GLU A 89 -17.02 16.78 0.95
C GLU A 89 -17.81 15.47 1.04
N SER A 90 -18.04 14.79 -0.09
CA SER A 90 -18.67 13.46 -0.13
C SER A 90 -17.77 12.34 0.42
N GLY A 91 -16.50 12.63 0.68
CA GLY A 91 -15.47 11.64 0.99
C GLY A 91 -14.57 11.32 -0.20
N TYR A 92 -13.37 10.79 0.09
CA TYR A 92 -12.34 10.48 -0.90
C TYR A 92 -11.38 9.39 -0.39
N LEU A 93 -10.70 8.69 -1.30
CA LEU A 93 -9.71 7.67 -0.95
C LEU A 93 -8.40 8.26 -0.42
N LEU A 94 -7.78 7.53 0.49
CA LEU A 94 -6.44 7.80 1.02
C LEU A 94 -5.45 6.73 0.52
N PRO A 95 -4.13 6.96 0.64
CA PRO A 95 -3.14 5.92 0.42
C PRO A 95 -3.47 4.67 1.26
N PRO A 96 -3.14 3.44 0.79
CA PRO A 96 -3.45 2.20 1.50
C PRO A 96 -2.84 2.10 2.91
N LEU A 97 -1.78 2.87 3.16
CA LEU A 97 -1.12 2.97 4.44
C LEU A 97 -0.95 4.46 4.79
N THR A 98 -1.54 4.89 5.91
CA THR A 98 -1.26 6.21 6.52
C THR A 98 -0.62 6.01 7.88
N GLY A 99 0.40 6.82 8.18
CA GLY A 99 1.08 6.81 9.45
C GLY A 99 0.56 7.91 10.39
N PRO A 100 0.73 7.77 11.71
CA PRO A 100 0.34 8.79 12.69
C PRO A 100 1.22 10.05 12.64
N SER A 101 2.37 9.98 11.97
CA SER A 101 3.35 11.05 11.88
C SER A 101 3.93 11.16 10.46
N ASN A 102 3.85 12.36 9.91
CA ASN A 102 4.44 12.72 8.61
C ASN A 102 5.98 12.70 8.64
N HIS A 103 6.59 12.62 9.83
CA HIS A 103 8.04 12.74 10.02
C HIS A 103 8.75 11.40 10.27
N GLN A 104 8.02 10.28 10.22
CA GLN A 104 8.56 8.94 10.50
C GLN A 104 8.43 7.96 9.33
N THR A 105 8.10 8.47 8.13
CA THR A 105 7.95 7.64 6.93
C THR A 105 9.11 7.88 5.98
N PHE A 106 9.98 6.89 5.83
CA PHE A 106 11.01 6.89 4.79
C PHE A 106 10.46 6.19 3.55
N ILE A 107 10.18 6.96 2.50
CA ILE A 107 9.88 6.40 1.18
C ILE A 107 11.21 6.27 0.45
N THR A 108 11.67 5.03 0.29
CA THR A 108 12.91 4.74 -0.45
C THR A 108 12.56 4.01 -1.74
N GLY A 109 13.17 4.42 -2.85
CA GLY A 109 13.06 3.75 -4.13
C GLY A 109 14.41 3.20 -4.52
N THR A 110 14.51 1.89 -4.73
CA THR A 110 15.72 1.29 -5.30
C THR A 110 15.61 1.35 -6.82
N GLY A 111 16.31 2.30 -7.44
CA GLY A 111 16.28 2.47 -8.90
C GLY A 111 17.12 1.45 -9.67
N LEU A 112 17.38 0.27 -9.11
CA LEU A 112 18.26 -0.77 -9.68
C LEU A 112 17.53 -2.12 -9.82
N THR A 113 16.21 -2.09 -9.91
CA THR A 113 15.38 -3.31 -9.99
C THR A 113 15.16 -3.80 -11.43
N HIS A 114 15.54 -3.01 -12.43
CA HIS A 114 15.49 -3.37 -13.85
C HIS A 114 16.85 -3.15 -14.53
N THR A 115 17.26 -4.07 -15.40
CA THR A 115 18.55 -4.01 -16.12
C THR A 115 18.75 -2.68 -16.87
N GLY A 116 17.70 -2.18 -17.54
CA GLY A 116 17.75 -0.88 -18.24
C GLY A 116 18.02 0.34 -17.35
N SER A 117 17.73 0.27 -16.04
CA SER A 117 18.03 1.35 -15.08
C SER A 117 19.47 1.29 -14.53
N MET A 118 20.14 0.15 -14.65
CA MET A 118 21.59 0.02 -14.43
C MET A 118 22.35 0.57 -15.65
N GLU A 119 21.99 0.11 -16.86
CA GLU A 119 22.66 0.49 -18.12
C GLU A 119 22.63 2.00 -18.38
N SER A 120 21.50 2.66 -18.11
CA SER A 120 21.36 4.12 -18.29
C SER A 120 22.20 4.94 -17.30
N ARG A 121 22.41 4.44 -16.08
CA ARG A 121 23.27 5.09 -15.08
C ARG A 121 24.75 4.88 -15.37
N ASP A 122 25.14 3.68 -15.80
CA ASP A 122 26.51 3.41 -16.22
C ASP A 122 26.89 4.28 -17.41
N LYS A 123 25.98 4.44 -18.38
CA LYS A 123 26.23 5.21 -19.59
C LYS A 123 26.39 6.72 -19.35
N MET A 124 25.73 7.28 -18.34
CA MET A 124 25.88 8.70 -17.97
C MET A 124 27.16 9.01 -17.19
N HIS A 125 27.81 8.00 -16.61
CA HIS A 125 29.10 8.15 -15.90
C HIS A 125 30.29 7.63 -16.71
N SER A 126 30.06 7.10 -17.92
CA SER A 126 31.11 6.57 -18.79
C SER A 126 31.69 7.58 -19.79
N ASP A 127 31.09 8.77 -19.94
CA ASP A 127 31.45 9.74 -20.98
C ASP A 127 32.78 10.50 -20.75
N GLU A 128 33.58 10.13 -19.74
CA GLU A 128 34.85 10.78 -19.40
C GLU A 128 36.11 9.91 -19.63
N ALA A 129 36.02 8.70 -20.21
CA ALA A 129 37.19 7.84 -20.44
C ALA A 129 37.25 7.29 -21.88
N GLU A 130 38.34 7.60 -22.60
CA GLU A 130 38.57 7.23 -24.01
C GLU A 130 38.89 5.74 -24.26
N THR A 131 38.84 4.86 -23.25
CA THR A 131 39.12 3.42 -23.42
C THR A 131 38.21 2.54 -22.57
N VAL A 132 37.54 1.59 -23.22
CA VAL A 132 36.42 0.78 -22.68
C VAL A 132 36.90 -0.41 -21.81
N ASP A 133 38.16 -0.84 -21.97
CA ASP A 133 38.66 -2.09 -21.36
C ASP A 133 39.20 -1.96 -19.92
N GLU A 134 39.37 -0.74 -19.38
CA GLU A 134 39.87 -0.51 -18.01
C GLU A 134 38.98 0.43 -17.17
N MET A 135 37.70 0.57 -17.50
CA MET A 135 36.81 1.41 -16.69
C MET A 135 36.42 0.71 -15.37
N PRO A 136 36.71 1.29 -14.20
CA PRO A 136 36.18 0.76 -12.95
C PRO A 136 34.65 0.85 -13.00
N LYS A 137 33.98 -0.30 -12.84
CA LYS A 137 32.51 -0.36 -12.69
C LYS A 137 32.05 0.75 -11.75
N THR A 138 31.02 1.50 -12.16
CA THR A 138 30.41 2.51 -11.30
C THR A 138 29.90 1.85 -10.03
N ASP A 139 29.78 2.60 -8.95
CA ASP A 139 29.26 2.05 -7.69
C ASP A 139 27.81 1.54 -7.85
N SER A 140 27.07 2.04 -8.84
CA SER A 140 25.74 1.51 -9.21
C SER A 140 25.82 0.11 -9.84
N ALA A 141 26.76 -0.12 -10.75
CA ALA A 141 26.98 -1.44 -11.36
C ALA A 141 27.44 -2.48 -10.32
N ARG A 142 28.34 -2.09 -9.41
CA ARG A 142 28.79 -2.96 -8.32
C ARG A 142 27.64 -3.35 -7.39
N MET A 143 26.80 -2.40 -7.00
CA MET A 143 25.63 -2.68 -6.15
C MET A 143 24.60 -3.59 -6.83
N PHE A 144 24.38 -3.44 -8.14
CA PHE A 144 23.51 -4.34 -8.90
C PHE A 144 24.06 -5.77 -8.96
N ASP A 145 25.36 -5.94 -9.26
CA ASP A 145 26.00 -7.25 -9.30
C ASP A 145 25.95 -7.97 -7.95
N MET A 146 26.17 -7.25 -6.84
CA MET A 146 26.02 -7.79 -5.48
C MET A 146 24.59 -8.27 -5.21
N GLY A 147 23.58 -7.52 -5.68
CA GLY A 147 22.17 -7.92 -5.60
C GLY A 147 21.85 -9.18 -6.40
N LEU A 148 22.49 -9.38 -7.56
CA LEU A 148 22.30 -10.57 -8.39
C LEU A 148 22.94 -11.82 -7.77
N GLN A 149 24.13 -11.66 -7.16
CA GLN A 149 24.90 -12.76 -6.57
C GLN A 149 24.31 -13.28 -5.26
N GLY A 150 23.64 -12.44 -4.46
CA GLY A 150 23.11 -12.80 -3.14
C GLY A 150 21.60 -12.62 -2.93
N GLY A 151 20.86 -12.08 -3.92
CA GLY A 151 19.49 -11.59 -3.73
C GLY A 151 18.35 -12.53 -4.12
N LYS A 152 18.62 -13.80 -4.47
CA LYS A 152 17.58 -14.82 -4.63
C LYS A 152 17.51 -15.66 -3.35
N PRO A 153 16.58 -15.40 -2.42
CA PRO A 153 16.22 -16.37 -1.41
C PRO A 153 15.56 -17.59 -2.09
N ASP A 154 15.88 -18.80 -1.62
CA ASP A 154 15.12 -20.01 -1.94
C ASP A 154 13.70 -19.95 -1.33
#